data_AF-A0A1I3X208-F1
#
_entry.id   AF-A0A1I3X208-F1
#
_cell.length_a   1.000
_cell.length_b   1.000
_cell.length_c   1.000
_cell.angle_alpha   90.00
_cell.angle_beta   90.00
_cell.angle_gamma   90.00
#
_symmetry.space_group_name_H-M   'P 1'
#
loop_
_entity.id
_entity.type
_entity.pdbx_description
1 polymer ?
#
loop_
_entity_poly.entity_id
_entity_poly.type
_entity_poly.pdbx_seq_one_letter_code
_entity_poly.pdbx_strand_id
1 'polypeptide(L)' 'MSRLNQIRRWWVLRRLRRHWSSDQYFLKLARHPKYKWLNDYFNFYERYWFLRMLVGHEQRRGAI' A
#
# COMPACT_ATOMS: atom_id res chain seq x y z
N MET A 1 -14.69 22.11 -0.66
CA MET A 1 -14.48 20.79 -1.32
C MET A 1 -15.84 20.14 -1.58
N SER A 2 -16.11 19.66 -2.80
CA SER A 2 -17.38 18.98 -3.11
C SER A 2 -17.45 17.60 -2.42
N ARG A 3 -18.67 17.10 -2.15
CA ARG A 3 -18.92 15.75 -1.61
C ARG A 3 -18.24 14.65 -2.45
N LEU A 4 -18.19 14.83 -3.77
CA LEU A 4 -17.52 13.91 -4.69
C LEU A 4 -16.00 13.83 -4.44
N ASN A 5 -15.35 14.97 -4.14
CA ASN A 5 -13.92 14.99 -3.84
C ASN A 5 -13.61 14.26 -2.52
N GLN A 6 -14.48 14.38 -1.51
CA GLN A 6 -14.33 13.66 -0.24
C GLN A 6 -14.49 12.14 -0.43
N ILE A 7 -15.47 11.71 -1.22
CA ILE A 7 -15.67 10.29 -1.55
C ILE A 7 -14.45 9.74 -2.30
N ARG A 8 -13.95 10.48 -3.31
CA ARG A 8 -12.75 10.08 -4.07
C ARG A 8 -11.52 9.96 -3.15
N ARG A 9 -11.30 10.95 -2.28
CA ARG A 9 -10.22 10.92 -1.29
C ARG A 9 -10.32 9.72 -0.36
N TRP A 10 -11.53 9.42 0.13
CA TRP A 10 -11.78 8.28 0.99
C TRP A 10 -11.47 6.94 0.31
N TRP A 11 -11.88 6.77 -0.95
CA TRP A 11 -11.57 5.56 -1.73
C TRP A 11 -10.07 5.38 -1.95
N VAL A 12 -9.36 6.46 -2.28
CA VAL A 12 -7.91 6.45 -2.46
C VAL A 12 -7.22 6.04 -1.15
N LEU A 13 -7.55 6.68 -0.03
CA LEU A 13 -6.99 6.35 1.28
C LEU A 13 -7.29 4.90 1.68
N ARG A 14 -8.51 4.42 1.42
CA ARG A 14 -8.91 3.03 1.69
C ARG A 14 -8.06 2.05 0.88
N ARG A 15 -7.82 2.31 -0.41
CA ARG A 15 -6.96 1.48 -1.25
C ARG A 15 -5.50 1.48 -0.76
N LEU A 16 -4.95 2.65 -0.45
CA LEU A 16 -3.57 2.77 0.05
C LEU A 16 -3.38 2.05 1.39
N ARG A 17 -4.35 2.19 2.31
CA ARG A 17 -4.34 1.43 3.57
C ARG A 17 -4.41 -0.06 3.35
N ARG A 18 -5.21 -0.54 2.39
CA ARG A 18 -5.27 -1.97 2.05
C ARG A 18 -3.91 -2.49 1.56
N HIS A 19 -3.24 -1.76 0.67
CA HIS A 19 -1.88 -2.13 0.23
C HIS A 19 -0.92 -2.22 1.43
N TRP A 20 -0.90 -1.20 2.28
CA TRP A 20 -0.07 -1.20 3.49
C TRP A 20 -0.36 -2.39 4.41
N SER A 21 -1.64 -2.68 4.69
CA SER A 21 -2.02 -3.82 5.52
C SER A 21 -1.60 -5.16 4.92
N SER A 22 -1.73 -5.33 3.59
CA SER A 22 -1.26 -6.53 2.90
C SER A 22 0.26 -6.68 2.99
N ASP A 23 1.02 -5.61 2.76
CA ASP A 23 2.49 -5.65 2.84
C ASP A 23 2.96 -5.98 4.27
N GLN A 24 2.30 -5.43 5.29
CA GLN A 24 2.56 -5.78 6.70
C GLN A 24 2.21 -7.24 7.02
N TYR A 25 1.13 -7.77 6.44
CA TYR A 25 0.77 -9.18 6.58
C TYR A 25 1.83 -10.11 5.97
N PHE A 26 2.27 -9.83 4.74
CA PHE A 26 3.34 -10.59 4.10
C PHE A 26 4.68 -10.47 4.83
N LEU A 27 5.01 -9.28 5.37
CA LEU A 27 6.20 -9.11 6.19
C LEU A 27 6.15 -10.00 7.45
N LYS A 28 4.99 -10.12 8.10
CA LYS A 28 4.82 -11.04 9.23
C LYS A 28 4.95 -12.50 8.81
N LEU A 29 4.36 -12.90 7.68
CA LEU A 29 4.49 -14.27 7.17
C LEU A 29 5.93 -14.60 6.80
N ALA A 30 6.63 -13.71 6.10
CA ALA A 30 8.01 -13.92 5.65
C ALA A 30 9.02 -14.10 6.81
N ARG A 31 8.69 -13.58 8.00
CA ARG A 31 9.44 -13.81 9.25
C ARG A 31 9.19 -15.17 9.88
N HIS A 32 8.10 -15.85 9.51
CA HIS A 32 7.76 -17.15 10.06
C HIS A 32 8.54 -18.26 9.31
N PRO A 33 9.24 -19.18 10.00
CA PRO A 33 10.12 -20.18 9.37
C PRO A 33 9.44 -21.01 8.27
N LYS A 34 8.17 -21.40 8.49
CA LYS A 34 7.34 -22.13 7.52
C LYS A 34 7.18 -21.42 6.16
N TYR A 35 7.26 -20.09 6.14
CA TYR A 35 7.05 -19.28 4.94
C TYR A 35 8.28 -18.50 4.54
N LYS A 36 9.48 -18.97 4.92
CA LYS A 36 10.76 -18.34 4.55
C LYS A 36 10.91 -18.16 3.03
N TRP A 37 10.35 -19.08 2.24
CA TRP A 37 10.30 -19.02 0.77
C TRP A 37 9.60 -17.76 0.24
N LEU A 38 8.75 -17.09 1.05
CA LEU A 38 8.17 -15.81 0.65
C LEU A 38 9.24 -14.75 0.42
N ASN A 39 10.40 -14.80 1.09
CA ASN A 39 11.47 -13.83 0.88
C ASN A 39 12.02 -13.85 -0.56
N ASP A 40 11.86 -14.96 -1.28
CA ASP A 40 12.29 -15.08 -2.67
C ASP A 40 11.37 -14.30 -3.64
N TYR A 41 10.13 -14.01 -3.21
CA TYR A 41 9.10 -13.35 -4.03
C TYR A 41 8.59 -12.02 -3.45
N PHE A 42 8.84 -11.78 -2.16
CA PHE A 42 8.36 -10.62 -1.42
C PHE A 42 9.53 -9.77 -0.94
N ASN A 43 9.74 -8.65 -1.64
CA ASN A 43 10.65 -7.60 -1.20
C ASN A 43 9.85 -6.43 -0.59
N PHE A 44 9.94 -6.28 0.73
CA PHE A 44 9.24 -5.21 1.45
C PHE A 44 9.66 -3.81 0.97
N TYR A 45 10.93 -3.61 0.63
CA TYR A 45 11.44 -2.30 0.20
C TYR A 45 10.87 -1.89 -1.17
N GLU A 46 10.81 -2.81 -2.12
CA GLU A 46 10.19 -2.56 -3.43
C GLU A 46 8.71 -2.24 -3.30
N ARG A 47 7.98 -3.00 -2.46
CA ARG A 47 6.56 -2.76 -2.17
C ARG A 47 6.34 -1.40 -1.52
N TYR A 48 7.18 -1.04 -0.55
CA TYR A 48 7.13 0.28 0.09
C TYR A 48 7.42 1.41 -0.89
N TRP A 49 8.40 1.25 -1.78
CA TRP A 49 8.72 2.23 -2.80
C TRP A 49 7.57 2.41 -3.80
N PHE A 50 6.96 1.31 -4.24
CA PHE A 50 5.76 1.34 -5.06
C PHE A 50 4.59 2.06 -4.37
N LEU A 51 4.36 1.79 -3.07
CA LEU A 51 3.32 2.48 -2.30
C LEU A 51 3.58 3.98 -2.21
N ARG A 52 4.84 4.39 -1.99
CA ARG A 52 5.24 5.81 -2.01
C ARG A 52 4.98 6.46 -3.37
N MET A 53 5.27 5.75 -4.46
CA MET A 53 4.98 6.23 -5.83
C MET A 53 3.48 6.43 -6.04
N LEU A 54 2.64 5.49 -5.59
CA LEU A 54 1.19 5.60 -5.66
C LEU A 54 0.67 6.80 -4.85
N VAL A 55 1.18 6.99 -3.63
CA VAL A 55 0.83 8.16 -2.81
C VAL A 55 1.17 9.45 -3.54
N GLY A 56 2.39 9.58 -4.08
CA GLY A 56 2.80 10.77 -4.83
C GLY A 56 1.99 11.01 -6.10
N HIS A 57 1.56 9.94 -6.79
CA HIS A 57 0.64 10.03 -7.92
C HIS A 57 -0.72 10.60 -7.51
N GLU A 58 -1.31 10.08 -6.43
CA GLU A 58 -2.63 10.53 -5.97
C GLU A 58 -2.60 11.95 -5.37
N GLN A 59 -1.47 12.36 -4.75
CA GLN A 59 -1.24 13.74 -4.33
C GLN A 59 -1.21 14.71 -5.51
N ARG A 60 -0.46 14.38 -6.58
CA ARG A 60 -0.41 15.20 -7.80
C ARG A 60 -1.78 15.34 -8.47
N ARG A 61 -2.65 14.35 -8.34
CA ARG A 61 -4.04 14.39 -8.85
C ARG A 61 -5.01 15.16 -7.94
N GLY A 62 -4.53 15.71 -6.82
CA GLY A 62 -5.36 16.38 -5.82
C GLY A 62 -6.37 15.44 -5.13
N ALA A 63 -6.15 14.12 -5.21
CA ALA A 63 -7.03 13.13 -4.62
C ALA A 63 -6.74 12.94 -3.12
N ILE A 64 -5.51 13.20 -2.67
CA ILE A 64 -5.06 13.18 -1.27
C ILE A 64 -4.08 14.30 -0.98
#